data_AF-A0A0A1T5I7-F1
#
_entry.id   AF-A0A0A1T5I7-F1
#
_cell.length_a   1.000
_cell.length_b   1.000
_cell.length_c   1.000
_cell.angle_alpha   90.00
_cell.angle_beta   90.00
_cell.angle_gamma   90.00
#
_symmetry.space_group_name_H-M   'P 1'
#
loop_
_entity.id
_entity.type
_entity.pdbx_description
1 polymer ?
#
loop_
_entity_poly.entity_id
_entity_poly.type
_entity_poly.pdbx_seq_one_letter_code
_entity_poly.pdbx_strand_id
1 'polypeptide(L)'
;MRFSVLSCIAASAGLAKALVSVTDSQMDDLLNEGGVSLAMKAQPMFFFGQAMKQPPCIPTFATDKNDTQTPSAALCDWPNAGCHCRTPGVDIGNPSPSFPIYYSYQKCTPESIRIQYSLFYEKDGFNPEHVFGHPYDWERVIVIWKKSDDGLWRPAQLMLSQHSGYQTLDWGKIQNTFNDDTAGERLGGPNGKQGLDHAKVYVEWAKHAHRNDRNTGFNDVLSQLTGNAFRSQDWWYFPQRGDYIRADRSTHVGQVIGGMNWGDASSNPPSVHDGLCSA
;
A
#
# COMPACT_ATOMS: atom_id res chain seq x y z
N MET A 1 -7.55 -18.48 60.67
CA MET A 1 -8.02 -17.52 59.65
C MET A 1 -6.80 -16.94 58.95
N ARG A 2 -6.53 -17.32 57.68
CA ARG A 2 -5.46 -16.74 56.87
C ARG A 2 -6.09 -15.76 55.89
N PHE A 3 -5.81 -14.46 56.06
CA PHE A 3 -6.20 -13.43 55.10
C PHE A 3 -5.22 -13.48 53.93
N SER A 4 -5.72 -13.85 52.74
CA SER A 4 -4.98 -13.64 51.49
C SER A 4 -5.34 -12.25 50.97
N VAL A 5 -4.35 -11.36 50.95
CA VAL A 5 -4.46 -10.05 50.29
C VAL A 5 -4.24 -10.30 48.79
N LEU A 6 -5.31 -10.22 48.00
CA LEU A 6 -5.23 -10.18 46.55
C LEU A 6 -4.67 -8.81 46.16
N SER A 7 -3.45 -8.78 45.64
CA SER A 7 -2.86 -7.59 45.05
C SER A 7 -3.40 -7.42 43.63
N CYS A 8 -4.28 -6.45 43.41
CA CYS A 8 -4.73 -6.06 42.07
C CYS A 8 -3.59 -5.37 41.32
N ILE A 9 -3.00 -6.07 40.36
CA ILE A 9 -2.13 -5.45 39.36
C ILE A 9 -3.03 -4.62 38.44
N ALA A 10 -2.98 -3.30 38.58
CA ALA A 10 -3.60 -2.38 37.64
C ALA A 10 -2.86 -2.50 36.29
N ALA A 11 -3.54 -3.03 35.28
CA ALA A 11 -3.05 -2.98 33.91
C ALA A 11 -3.07 -1.52 33.44
N SER A 12 -1.90 -0.93 33.28
CA SER A 12 -1.73 0.35 32.60
C SER A 12 -2.09 0.16 31.12
N ALA A 13 -3.32 0.52 30.77
CA ALA A 13 -3.71 0.72 29.38
C ALA A 13 -2.85 1.86 28.81
N GLY A 14 -1.87 1.51 27.97
CA GLY A 14 -1.11 2.51 27.22
C GLY A 14 -2.08 3.37 26.43
N LEU A 15 -2.00 4.69 26.62
CA LEU A 15 -2.71 5.67 25.80
C LEU A 15 -2.37 5.40 24.34
N ALA A 16 -3.34 4.87 23.58
CA ALA A 16 -3.24 4.90 22.13
C ALA A 16 -3.16 6.38 21.74
N LYS A 17 -2.00 6.82 21.22
CA LYS A 17 -1.87 8.17 20.70
C LYS A 17 -2.89 8.34 19.56
N ALA A 18 -3.47 9.53 19.53
CA ALA A 18 -4.57 9.85 18.63
C ALA A 18 -4.12 9.82 17.18
N LEU A 19 -4.98 9.27 16.33
CA LEU A 19 -4.91 9.34 14.88
C LEU A 19 -4.58 10.76 14.39
N VAL A 20 -3.67 10.85 13.43
CA VAL A 20 -3.32 12.09 12.71
C VAL A 20 -4.57 12.90 12.33
N SER A 21 -4.51 14.19 12.60
CA SER A 21 -5.57 15.13 12.22
C SER A 21 -5.00 16.44 11.69
N VAL A 22 -5.75 17.11 10.82
CA VAL A 22 -5.40 18.43 10.27
C VAL A 22 -6.60 19.37 10.27
N THR A 23 -6.36 20.66 10.48
CA THR A 23 -7.39 21.71 10.37
C THR A 23 -7.71 22.02 8.91
N ASP A 24 -8.77 22.80 8.64
CA ASP A 24 -9.07 23.26 7.27
C ASP A 24 -7.91 24.03 6.65
N SER A 25 -7.34 25.01 7.38
CA SER A 25 -6.21 25.80 6.87
C SER A 25 -5.01 24.92 6.53
N GLN A 26 -4.70 23.95 7.40
CA GLN A 26 -3.62 23.00 7.13
C GLN A 26 -3.94 22.13 5.92
N MET A 27 -5.18 21.66 5.79
CA MET A 27 -5.60 20.87 4.64
C MET A 27 -5.41 21.67 3.33
N ASP A 28 -5.87 22.91 3.28
CA ASP A 28 -5.73 23.76 2.11
C ASP A 28 -4.25 24.01 1.77
N ASP A 29 -3.41 24.31 2.77
CA ASP A 29 -1.96 24.47 2.58
C ASP A 29 -1.32 23.20 2.00
N LEU A 30 -1.66 22.02 2.57
CA LEU A 30 -1.14 20.73 2.13
C LEU A 30 -1.57 20.37 0.70
N LEU A 31 -2.79 20.75 0.28
CA LEU A 31 -3.23 20.54 -1.09
C LEU A 31 -2.55 21.51 -2.07
N ASN A 32 -2.30 22.75 -1.65
CA ASN A 32 -1.66 23.78 -2.45
C ASN A 32 -0.17 23.49 -2.72
N GLU A 33 0.52 22.81 -1.82
CA GLU A 33 1.89 22.30 -2.04
C GLU A 33 1.95 21.04 -2.93
N GLY A 34 0.84 20.65 -3.57
CA GLY A 34 0.77 19.47 -4.42
C GLY A 34 0.45 18.17 -3.67
N GLY A 35 -0.05 18.24 -2.43
CA GLY A 35 -0.65 17.11 -1.72
C GLY A 35 0.32 16.07 -1.18
N VAL A 36 1.63 16.18 -1.44
CA VAL A 36 2.61 15.16 -1.05
C VAL A 36 2.72 15.04 0.47
N SER A 37 2.74 16.14 1.23
CA SER A 37 2.82 16.00 2.70
C SER A 37 1.50 15.52 3.30
N LEU A 38 0.36 15.79 2.66
CA LEU A 38 -0.90 15.15 3.05
C LEU A 38 -0.86 13.64 2.80
N ALA A 39 -0.34 13.21 1.65
CA ALA A 39 -0.16 11.79 1.35
C ALA A 39 0.71 11.11 2.42
N MET A 40 1.83 11.74 2.76
CA MET A 40 2.74 11.19 3.77
C MET A 40 2.12 11.07 5.17
N LYS A 41 1.18 11.96 5.56
CA LYS A 41 0.56 11.96 6.89
C LYS A 41 -0.21 10.68 7.24
N ALA A 42 -0.69 9.93 6.26
CA ALA A 42 -1.40 8.67 6.48
C ALA A 42 -0.97 7.59 5.48
N GLN A 43 0.28 7.68 5.01
CA GLN A 43 0.80 6.76 4.00
C GLN A 43 0.87 5.33 4.54
N PRO A 44 0.67 4.31 3.69
CA PRO A 44 0.91 2.92 4.06
C PRO A 44 2.43 2.61 4.14
N MET A 45 2.77 1.65 4.99
CA MET A 45 4.02 0.89 4.89
C MET A 45 3.73 -0.42 4.16
N PHE A 46 4.50 -0.74 3.13
CA PHE A 46 4.30 -1.93 2.30
C PHE A 46 5.17 -3.09 2.78
N PHE A 47 4.59 -4.27 2.85
CA PHE A 47 5.24 -5.49 3.31
C PHE A 47 5.25 -6.54 2.22
N PHE A 48 6.39 -7.19 2.05
CA PHE A 48 6.63 -8.21 1.05
C PHE A 48 7.08 -9.50 1.72
N GLY A 49 6.77 -10.63 1.08
CA GLY A 49 7.04 -11.94 1.64
C GLY A 49 7.59 -12.93 0.64
N GLN A 50 8.39 -13.87 1.12
CA GLN A 50 8.88 -14.99 0.33
C GLN A 50 8.05 -16.25 0.61
N ALA A 51 7.58 -16.92 -0.44
CA ALA A 51 7.01 -18.27 -0.33
C ALA A 51 7.89 -19.27 -1.08
N MET A 52 7.93 -20.53 -0.61
CA MET A 52 8.64 -21.63 -1.29
C MET A 52 10.12 -21.33 -1.67
N LYS A 53 10.79 -20.48 -0.89
CA LYS A 53 12.17 -20.00 -1.16
C LYS A 53 12.32 -19.16 -2.44
N GLN A 54 11.24 -18.55 -2.91
CA GLN A 54 11.20 -17.72 -4.10
C GLN A 54 10.74 -16.32 -3.72
N PRO A 55 11.54 -15.27 -3.98
CA PRO A 55 11.15 -13.90 -3.65
C PRO A 55 9.97 -13.43 -4.51
N PRO A 56 9.25 -12.37 -4.10
CA PRO A 56 8.26 -11.70 -4.94
C PRO A 56 8.94 -10.74 -5.93
N CYS A 57 8.19 -10.25 -6.91
CA CYS A 57 8.51 -8.97 -7.54
C CYS A 57 8.22 -7.82 -6.56
N ILE A 58 9.05 -6.78 -6.56
CA ILE A 58 8.80 -5.53 -5.83
C ILE A 58 8.60 -4.37 -6.80
N PRO A 59 7.97 -3.27 -6.38
CA PRO A 59 7.68 -2.17 -7.28
C PRO A 59 8.95 -1.54 -7.89
N THR A 60 8.79 -1.01 -9.10
CA THR A 60 9.86 -0.33 -9.85
C THR A 60 9.30 0.88 -10.59
N PHE A 61 10.18 1.60 -11.30
CA PHE A 61 9.76 2.71 -12.15
C PHE A 61 8.99 2.18 -13.38
N ALA A 62 7.85 2.80 -13.66
CA ALA A 62 7.01 2.55 -14.83
C ALA A 62 7.63 3.11 -16.13
N THR A 63 8.51 4.09 -16.00
CA THR A 63 9.21 4.73 -17.12
C THR A 63 10.68 4.91 -16.81
N ASP A 64 11.51 4.91 -17.84
CA ASP A 64 12.90 5.35 -17.74
C ASP A 64 13.00 6.89 -17.71
N LYS A 65 14.24 7.40 -17.67
CA LYS A 65 14.53 8.84 -17.67
C LYS A 65 14.17 9.58 -18.97
N ASN A 66 13.84 8.85 -20.03
CA ASN A 66 13.45 9.37 -21.34
C ASN A 66 11.96 9.17 -21.61
N ASP A 67 11.15 8.95 -20.56
CA ASP A 67 9.71 8.67 -20.66
C ASP A 67 9.38 7.41 -21.48
N THR A 68 10.34 6.49 -21.62
CA THR A 68 10.11 5.20 -22.27
C THR A 68 9.52 4.22 -21.29
N GLN A 69 8.46 3.52 -21.69
CA GLN A 69 7.80 2.49 -20.87
C GLN A 69 8.80 1.41 -20.46
N THR A 70 8.83 1.07 -19.17
CA THR A 70 9.61 -0.06 -18.67
C THR A 70 9.13 -1.35 -19.36
N PRO A 71 10.03 -2.19 -19.91
CA PRO A 71 9.63 -3.46 -20.49
C PRO A 71 8.95 -4.38 -19.47
N SER A 72 8.00 -5.19 -19.91
CA SER A 72 7.43 -6.22 -19.04
C SER A 72 8.45 -7.31 -18.74
N ALA A 73 8.37 -7.89 -17.54
CA ALA A 73 9.14 -9.07 -17.18
C ALA A 73 8.46 -10.33 -17.72
N ALA A 74 9.25 -11.31 -18.17
CA ALA A 74 8.71 -12.59 -18.60
C ALA A 74 8.11 -13.38 -17.42
N LEU A 75 6.99 -14.06 -17.67
CA LEU A 75 6.40 -15.01 -16.75
C LEU A 75 7.29 -16.26 -16.62
N CYS A 76 7.30 -16.88 -15.44
CA CYS A 76 7.93 -18.18 -15.22
C CYS A 76 6.92 -19.17 -14.67
N ASP A 77 7.30 -20.44 -14.73
CA ASP A 77 6.54 -21.50 -14.11
C ASP A 77 6.59 -21.39 -12.58
N TRP A 78 5.49 -21.80 -11.97
CA TRP A 78 5.38 -21.95 -10.52
C TRP A 78 6.55 -22.78 -9.96
N PRO A 79 7.16 -22.39 -8.82
CA PRO A 79 6.81 -21.28 -7.92
C PRO A 79 7.65 -20.01 -8.13
N ASN A 80 8.30 -19.80 -9.27
CA ASN A 80 9.32 -18.75 -9.42
C ASN A 80 8.73 -17.33 -9.68
N ALA A 81 8.13 -16.72 -8.65
CA ALA A 81 7.40 -15.45 -8.77
C ALA A 81 8.33 -14.29 -9.16
N GLY A 82 9.44 -14.14 -8.43
CA GLY A 82 10.43 -13.07 -8.61
C GLY A 82 11.34 -13.21 -9.83
N CYS A 83 11.05 -14.12 -10.77
CA CYS A 83 11.89 -14.27 -11.96
C CYS A 83 11.80 -13.04 -12.89
N HIS A 84 12.94 -12.65 -13.48
CA HIS A 84 13.04 -11.60 -14.51
C HIS A 84 12.52 -10.20 -14.13
N CYS A 85 12.12 -9.99 -12.88
CA CYS A 85 11.66 -8.71 -12.35
C CYS A 85 12.56 -8.24 -11.22
N ARG A 86 12.38 -7.00 -10.78
CA ARG A 86 13.01 -6.50 -9.56
C ARG A 86 12.55 -7.30 -8.33
N THR A 87 13.49 -7.81 -7.55
CA THR A 87 13.24 -8.47 -6.25
C THR A 87 13.88 -7.66 -5.10
N PRO A 88 13.61 -7.96 -3.82
CA PRO A 88 14.22 -7.22 -2.70
C PRO A 88 15.74 -7.19 -2.71
N GLY A 89 16.40 -8.25 -3.20
CA GLY A 89 17.87 -8.30 -3.34
C GLY A 89 18.67 -8.18 -2.03
N VAL A 90 18.00 -8.29 -0.88
CA VAL A 90 18.58 -8.22 0.46
C VAL A 90 18.02 -9.33 1.33
N ASP A 91 18.73 -9.70 2.40
CA ASP A 91 18.31 -10.78 3.29
C ASP A 91 16.97 -10.50 3.97
N ILE A 92 16.19 -11.55 4.19
CA ILE A 92 14.94 -11.51 4.96
C ILE A 92 15.20 -10.91 6.34
N GLY A 93 14.30 -10.03 6.78
CA GLY A 93 14.42 -9.31 8.05
C GLY A 93 15.07 -7.94 7.92
N ASN A 94 15.30 -7.44 6.70
CA ASN A 94 15.76 -6.09 6.40
C ASN A 94 14.68 -5.29 5.64
N PRO A 95 14.75 -3.95 5.63
CA PRO A 95 13.92 -3.13 4.76
C PRO A 95 14.12 -3.50 3.28
N SER A 96 13.05 -3.48 2.49
CA SER A 96 13.15 -3.54 1.04
C SER A 96 13.86 -2.28 0.50
N PRO A 97 14.57 -2.37 -0.64
CA PRO A 97 15.01 -1.20 -1.38
C PRO A 97 13.86 -0.23 -1.68
N SER A 98 14.18 1.06 -1.84
CA SER A 98 13.19 2.09 -2.19
C SER A 98 12.58 1.88 -3.57
N PHE A 99 11.36 2.35 -3.75
CA PHE A 99 10.62 2.27 -4.99
C PHE A 99 9.64 3.44 -5.14
N PRO A 100 9.30 3.85 -6.38
CA PRO A 100 8.41 4.98 -6.60
C PRO A 100 6.99 4.68 -6.14
N ILE A 101 6.34 5.70 -5.58
CA ILE A 101 4.92 5.75 -5.28
C ILE A 101 4.27 6.74 -6.23
N TYR A 102 3.51 6.23 -7.19
CA TYR A 102 2.74 7.06 -8.09
C TYR A 102 1.47 7.50 -7.38
N TYR A 103 1.41 8.75 -6.94
CA TYR A 103 0.30 9.25 -6.15
C TYR A 103 -0.52 10.29 -6.90
N SER A 104 -1.77 10.45 -6.48
CA SER A 104 -2.56 11.64 -6.79
C SER A 104 -3.65 11.79 -5.74
N TYR A 105 -4.32 12.95 -5.75
CA TYR A 105 -5.36 13.26 -4.79
C TYR A 105 -6.48 14.03 -5.46
N GLN A 106 -7.69 13.93 -4.90
CA GLN A 106 -8.83 14.70 -5.36
C GLN A 106 -9.74 15.03 -4.17
N LYS A 107 -10.19 16.29 -4.11
CA LYS A 107 -11.28 16.70 -3.23
C LYS A 107 -12.60 16.28 -3.87
N CYS A 108 -13.24 15.28 -3.29
CA CYS A 108 -14.44 14.66 -3.85
C CYS A 108 -15.73 15.31 -3.36
N THR A 109 -15.71 15.83 -2.13
CA THR A 109 -16.77 16.65 -1.56
C THR A 109 -16.13 17.76 -0.70
N PRO A 110 -16.89 18.74 -0.19
CA PRO A 110 -16.35 19.71 0.77
C PRO A 110 -15.72 19.09 2.03
N GLU A 111 -16.10 17.85 2.35
CA GLU A 111 -15.73 17.11 3.57
C GLU A 111 -14.98 15.80 3.28
N SER A 112 -14.60 15.54 2.02
CA SER A 112 -13.88 14.33 1.64
C SER A 112 -12.80 14.58 0.61
N ILE A 113 -11.59 14.10 0.92
CA ILE A 113 -10.45 14.07 0.02
C ILE A 113 -9.98 12.63 -0.06
N ARG A 114 -9.63 12.17 -1.27
CA ARG A 114 -9.10 10.84 -1.50
C ARG A 114 -7.70 10.96 -2.06
N ILE A 115 -6.81 10.10 -1.60
CA ILE A 115 -5.41 10.02 -2.05
C ILE A 115 -5.16 8.59 -2.48
N GLN A 116 -4.73 8.40 -3.73
CA GLN A 116 -4.28 7.11 -4.21
C GLN A 116 -2.76 7.00 -4.14
N TYR A 117 -2.28 5.79 -3.86
CA TYR A 117 -0.87 5.39 -3.83
C TYR A 117 -0.74 4.15 -4.72
N SER A 118 -0.19 4.32 -5.91
CA SER A 118 -0.10 3.26 -6.91
C SER A 118 1.33 2.75 -7.07
N LEU A 119 1.45 1.43 -7.16
CA LEU A 119 2.68 0.68 -7.30
C LEU A 119 2.69 0.00 -8.68
N PHE A 120 3.83 0.06 -9.35
CA PHE A 120 4.03 -0.59 -10.64
C PHE A 120 4.92 -1.82 -10.51
N TYR A 121 4.49 -2.92 -11.13
CA TYR A 121 5.29 -4.13 -11.28
C TYR A 121 5.43 -4.49 -12.76
N GLU A 122 6.56 -5.08 -13.13
CA GLU A 122 6.86 -5.43 -14.53
C GLU A 122 6.02 -6.61 -15.05
N LYS A 123 5.37 -7.34 -14.14
CA LYS A 123 4.49 -8.48 -14.41
C LYS A 123 3.64 -8.77 -13.19
N ASP A 124 2.64 -9.62 -13.37
CA ASP A 124 1.84 -10.25 -12.34
C ASP A 124 1.90 -11.79 -12.51
N GLY A 125 2.17 -12.54 -11.42
CA GLY A 125 2.00 -14.00 -11.38
C GLY A 125 2.94 -14.86 -12.24
N PHE A 126 2.37 -15.95 -12.80
CA PHE A 126 3.09 -17.08 -13.40
C PHE A 126 2.53 -17.51 -14.76
N ASN A 127 3.21 -18.44 -15.42
CA ASN A 127 2.66 -19.17 -16.57
C ASN A 127 1.49 -20.10 -16.19
N PRO A 128 0.59 -20.40 -17.14
CA PRO A 128 0.39 -19.68 -18.40
C PRO A 128 -0.22 -18.28 -18.23
N GLU A 129 0.13 -17.39 -19.17
CA GLU A 129 -0.44 -16.05 -19.32
C GLU A 129 -1.98 -16.10 -19.41
N HIS A 130 -2.64 -15.08 -18.87
CA HIS A 130 -4.10 -14.94 -18.72
C HIS A 130 -4.79 -15.99 -17.84
N VAL A 131 -4.06 -16.97 -17.30
CA VAL A 131 -4.57 -17.92 -16.30
C VAL A 131 -3.97 -17.63 -14.93
N PHE A 132 -2.63 -17.60 -14.84
CA PHE A 132 -1.93 -17.39 -13.57
C PHE A 132 -1.18 -16.06 -13.52
N GLY A 133 -1.03 -15.36 -14.64
CA GLY A 133 -0.26 -14.13 -14.71
C GLY A 133 -0.48 -13.35 -15.99
N HIS A 134 0.07 -12.14 -16.03
CA HIS A 134 0.10 -11.28 -17.20
C HIS A 134 1.29 -10.31 -17.16
N PRO A 135 1.71 -9.76 -18.31
CA PRO A 135 2.62 -8.63 -18.37
C PRO A 135 2.04 -7.42 -17.62
N TYR A 136 2.93 -6.67 -16.96
CA TYR A 136 2.62 -5.48 -16.17
C TYR A 136 1.64 -5.69 -15.02
N ASP A 137 1.74 -4.84 -14.00
CA ASP A 137 0.74 -4.76 -12.94
C ASP A 137 0.70 -3.37 -12.32
N TRP A 138 -0.51 -2.95 -11.95
CA TRP A 138 -0.77 -1.69 -11.27
C TRP A 138 -1.70 -1.92 -10.08
N GLU A 139 -1.10 -1.98 -8.90
CA GLU A 139 -1.81 -2.14 -7.64
C GLU A 139 -1.82 -0.83 -6.87
N ARG A 140 -2.83 -0.63 -6.03
CA ARG A 140 -3.03 0.67 -5.37
C ARG A 140 -3.70 0.59 -4.02
N VAL A 141 -3.43 1.62 -3.24
CA VAL A 141 -4.11 1.90 -1.98
C VAL A 141 -4.79 3.25 -2.11
N ILE A 142 -6.01 3.40 -1.60
CA ILE A 142 -6.66 4.71 -1.47
C ILE A 142 -6.91 5.00 -0.01
N VAL A 143 -6.40 6.14 0.46
CA VAL A 143 -6.73 6.69 1.77
C VAL A 143 -7.79 7.76 1.59
N ILE A 144 -8.93 7.58 2.26
CA ILE A 144 -10.02 8.55 2.26
C ILE A 144 -9.90 9.36 3.55
N TRP A 145 -9.62 10.65 3.40
CA TRP A 145 -9.73 11.65 4.46
C TRP A 145 -11.15 12.18 4.51
N LYS A 146 -11.70 12.31 5.72
CA LYS A 146 -12.98 12.96 5.97
C LYS A 146 -12.86 14.01 7.05
N LYS A 147 -13.64 15.07 6.90
CA LYS A 147 -13.87 16.05 7.96
C LYS A 147 -14.81 15.43 9.00
N SER A 148 -14.41 15.48 10.27
CA SER A 148 -15.17 14.97 11.40
C SER A 148 -16.06 16.09 11.99
N ASP A 149 -16.99 15.74 12.88
CA ASP A 149 -17.92 16.70 13.51
C ASP A 149 -17.22 17.81 14.31
N ASP A 150 -16.00 17.57 14.78
CA ASP A 150 -15.15 18.56 15.47
C ASP A 150 -14.42 19.51 14.51
N GLY A 151 -14.71 19.42 13.21
CA GLY A 151 -14.13 20.26 12.16
C GLY A 151 -12.72 19.85 11.73
N LEU A 152 -12.16 18.77 12.29
CA LEU A 152 -10.83 18.28 11.93
C LEU A 152 -10.91 17.17 10.88
N TRP A 153 -9.95 17.18 9.95
CA TRP A 153 -9.80 16.15 8.94
C TRP A 153 -8.97 14.99 9.46
N ARG A 154 -9.43 13.76 9.22
CA ARG A 154 -8.74 12.53 9.62
C ARG A 154 -8.82 11.45 8.54
N PRO A 155 -7.88 10.50 8.48
CA PRO A 155 -8.06 9.28 7.71
C PRO A 155 -9.28 8.54 8.24
N ALA A 156 -10.24 8.28 7.36
CA ALA A 156 -11.51 7.66 7.73
C ALA A 156 -11.60 6.23 7.19
N GLN A 157 -11.09 5.99 5.98
CA GLN A 157 -11.17 4.69 5.33
C GLN A 157 -9.91 4.39 4.51
N LEU A 158 -9.64 3.10 4.35
CA LEU A 158 -8.59 2.54 3.52
C LEU A 158 -9.24 1.61 2.48
N MET A 159 -8.93 1.82 1.22
CA MET A 159 -9.29 0.91 0.14
C MET A 159 -8.02 0.24 -0.37
N LEU A 160 -8.04 -1.09 -0.44
CA LEU A 160 -6.91 -1.91 -0.88
C LEU A 160 -7.32 -2.62 -2.16
N SER A 161 -6.52 -2.48 -3.21
CA SER A 161 -6.79 -3.12 -4.49
C SER A 161 -6.76 -4.64 -4.39
N GLN A 162 -7.71 -5.24 -5.10
CA GLN A 162 -8.09 -6.65 -5.02
C GLN A 162 -8.49 -7.12 -6.42
N HIS A 163 -7.52 -7.36 -7.29
CA HIS A 163 -7.77 -7.64 -8.71
C HIS A 163 -8.69 -6.55 -9.33
N SER A 164 -9.95 -6.88 -9.62
CA SER A 164 -10.92 -5.95 -10.24
C SER A 164 -11.66 -5.02 -9.26
N GLY A 165 -11.39 -5.08 -7.96
CA GLY A 165 -12.14 -4.33 -6.95
C GLY A 165 -11.29 -3.81 -5.79
N TYR A 166 -11.98 -3.48 -4.69
CA TYR A 166 -11.33 -3.06 -3.45
C TYR A 166 -11.87 -3.82 -2.25
N GLN A 167 -10.98 -4.18 -1.34
CA GLN A 167 -11.35 -4.32 0.06
C GLN A 167 -11.42 -2.92 0.67
N THR A 168 -12.58 -2.50 1.17
CA THR A 168 -12.73 -1.23 1.87
C THR A 168 -12.85 -1.46 3.38
N LEU A 169 -12.09 -0.71 4.16
CA LEU A 169 -12.01 -0.82 5.61
C LEU A 169 -12.17 0.57 6.22
N ASP A 170 -12.98 0.69 7.27
CA ASP A 170 -12.90 1.84 8.15
C ASP A 170 -11.54 1.87 8.84
N TRP A 171 -10.99 3.06 9.07
CA TRP A 171 -9.61 3.22 9.53
C TRP A 171 -9.34 2.47 10.85
N GLY A 172 -10.27 2.57 11.80
CA GLY A 172 -10.19 1.86 13.08
C GLY A 172 -10.33 0.34 12.99
N LYS A 173 -10.64 -0.22 11.81
CA LYS A 173 -10.75 -1.68 11.56
C LYS A 173 -9.54 -2.26 10.83
N ILE A 174 -8.59 -1.44 10.42
CA ILE A 174 -7.33 -1.92 9.85
C ILE A 174 -6.62 -2.75 10.93
N GLN A 175 -6.27 -4.00 10.63
CA GLN A 175 -5.73 -4.93 11.63
C GLN A 175 -4.41 -4.45 12.23
N ASN A 176 -3.56 -3.82 11.41
CA ASN A 176 -2.22 -3.42 11.77
C ASN A 176 -1.96 -1.99 11.33
N THR A 177 -1.80 -1.09 12.29
CA THR A 177 -1.42 0.30 12.11
C THR A 177 -0.26 0.67 13.03
N PHE A 178 0.41 1.79 12.76
CA PHE A 178 1.50 2.32 13.59
C PHE A 178 1.53 3.85 13.54
N ASN A 179 2.31 4.49 14.42
CA ASN A 179 2.43 5.95 14.50
C ASN A 179 3.73 6.45 13.86
N ASP A 180 3.80 7.74 13.58
CA ASP A 180 5.03 8.41 13.12
C ASP A 180 6.25 8.12 14.02
N ASP A 181 6.05 8.05 15.35
CA ASP A 181 7.14 7.84 16.30
C ASP A 181 7.76 6.43 16.27
N THR A 182 7.01 5.43 15.80
CA THR A 182 7.50 4.05 15.60
C THR A 182 7.86 3.75 14.15
N ALA A 183 7.72 4.71 13.22
CA ALA A 183 7.99 4.50 11.80
C ALA A 183 9.43 4.07 11.50
N GLY A 184 10.40 4.51 12.33
CA GLY A 184 11.81 4.12 12.23
C GLY A 184 12.14 2.76 12.87
N GLU A 185 11.20 2.15 13.58
CA GLU A 185 11.37 0.82 14.15
C GLU A 185 11.21 -0.28 13.09
N ARG A 186 11.74 -1.47 13.39
CA ARG A 186 11.52 -2.65 12.57
C ARG A 186 10.00 -2.88 12.39
N LEU A 187 9.55 -3.00 11.13
CA LEU A 187 8.14 -3.20 10.78
C LEU A 187 7.19 -2.07 11.23
N GLY A 188 7.70 -0.88 11.54
CA GLY A 188 6.90 0.21 12.13
C GLY A 188 6.44 -0.08 13.57
N GLY A 189 7.08 -1.02 14.26
CA GLY A 189 6.69 -1.47 15.60
C GLY A 189 5.79 -2.72 15.59
N PRO A 190 5.12 -3.05 16.72
CA PRO A 190 4.38 -4.31 16.87
C PRO A 190 3.14 -4.41 15.96
N ASN A 191 2.69 -5.63 15.72
CA ASN A 191 1.42 -5.92 15.03
C ASN A 191 0.22 -5.87 16.01
N GLY A 192 -1.00 -5.88 15.46
CA GLY A 192 -2.25 -5.91 16.22
C GLY A 192 -2.65 -4.58 16.86
N LYS A 193 -1.99 -3.48 16.49
CA LYS A 193 -2.42 -2.11 16.83
C LYS A 193 -3.36 -1.61 15.73
N GLN A 194 -4.40 -0.89 16.12
CA GLN A 194 -5.42 -0.35 15.21
C GLN A 194 -5.61 1.15 15.49
N GLY A 195 -6.13 1.88 14.50
CA GLY A 195 -6.51 3.29 14.67
C GLY A 195 -5.35 4.26 14.88
N LEU A 196 -4.15 3.90 14.42
CA LEU A 196 -2.94 4.74 14.46
C LEU A 196 -2.71 5.44 13.11
N ASP A 197 -1.67 6.25 12.99
CA ASP A 197 -1.42 7.17 11.87
C ASP A 197 -1.26 6.49 10.50
N HIS A 198 -0.64 5.30 10.45
CA HIS A 198 -0.27 4.62 9.21
C HIS A 198 -0.76 3.18 9.17
N ALA A 199 -1.21 2.72 8.01
CA ALA A 199 -1.58 1.32 7.78
C ALA A 199 -0.35 0.47 7.42
N LYS A 200 -0.32 -0.78 7.90
CA LYS A 200 0.56 -1.82 7.35
C LYS A 200 -0.19 -2.55 6.24
N VAL A 201 0.35 -2.51 5.02
CA VAL A 201 -0.23 -3.11 3.82
C VAL A 201 0.63 -4.29 3.38
N TYR A 202 0.05 -5.47 3.36
CA TYR A 202 0.70 -6.71 2.98
C TYR A 202 0.41 -6.99 1.51
N VAL A 203 1.48 -7.09 0.72
CA VAL A 203 1.42 -7.40 -0.71
C VAL A 203 1.42 -8.91 -0.88
N GLU A 204 0.48 -9.44 -1.66
CA GLU A 204 0.47 -10.85 -2.01
C GLU A 204 1.70 -11.22 -2.84
N TRP A 205 2.31 -12.35 -2.49
CA TRP A 205 3.63 -12.75 -2.97
C TRP A 205 3.72 -12.90 -4.49
N ALA A 206 2.65 -13.39 -5.11
CA ALA A 206 2.62 -13.64 -6.55
C ALA A 206 1.71 -12.69 -7.32
N LYS A 207 0.58 -12.29 -6.72
CA LYS A 207 -0.51 -11.56 -7.41
C LYS A 207 -0.68 -10.10 -7.03
N HIS A 208 0.24 -9.59 -6.21
CA HIS A 208 0.37 -8.22 -5.71
C HIS A 208 -0.85 -7.54 -5.06
N ALA A 209 -2.01 -8.20 -4.97
CA ALA A 209 -3.18 -7.63 -4.30
C ALA A 209 -2.84 -7.20 -2.86
N HIS A 210 -3.43 -6.10 -2.44
CA HIS A 210 -3.13 -5.45 -1.17
C HIS A 210 -4.06 -5.91 -0.05
N ARG A 211 -3.49 -6.21 1.11
CA ARG A 211 -4.21 -6.75 2.27
C ARG A 211 -3.84 -6.01 3.53
N ASN A 212 -4.75 -5.95 4.51
CA ASN A 212 -4.45 -5.36 5.82
C ASN A 212 -3.88 -6.38 6.83
N ASP A 213 -3.76 -7.64 6.42
CA ASP A 213 -3.42 -8.77 7.25
C ASP A 213 -2.31 -9.65 6.65
N ARG A 214 -1.62 -10.35 7.54
CA ARG A 214 -0.62 -11.36 7.19
C ARG A 214 -1.29 -12.72 7.00
N ASN A 215 -0.91 -13.45 5.95
CA ASN A 215 -1.35 -14.83 5.73
C ASN A 215 -0.17 -15.68 5.22
N THR A 216 0.31 -16.57 6.07
CA THR A 216 1.43 -17.49 5.73
C THR A 216 1.03 -18.95 5.77
N GLY A 217 -0.28 -19.24 5.80
CA GLY A 217 -0.81 -20.59 5.89
C GLY A 217 -0.97 -21.29 4.54
N PHE A 218 -1.07 -20.52 3.45
CA PHE A 218 -1.37 -21.03 2.11
C PHE A 218 -0.30 -20.55 1.13
N ASN A 219 0.38 -21.51 0.50
CA ASN A 219 1.48 -21.26 -0.43
C ASN A 219 1.43 -22.19 -1.64
N ASP A 220 0.27 -22.78 -1.94
CA ASP A 220 0.01 -23.55 -3.16
C ASP A 220 -0.45 -22.65 -4.31
N VAL A 221 -0.42 -23.18 -5.54
CA VAL A 221 -0.71 -22.41 -6.75
C VAL A 221 -2.15 -21.91 -6.80
N LEU A 222 -3.12 -22.66 -6.28
CA LEU A 222 -4.53 -22.29 -6.35
C LEU A 222 -4.88 -21.21 -5.33
N SER A 223 -4.30 -21.27 -4.12
CA SER A 223 -4.53 -20.22 -3.13
C SER A 223 -4.06 -18.85 -3.59
N GLN A 224 -3.07 -18.77 -4.50
CA GLN A 224 -2.61 -17.50 -5.06
C GLN A 224 -3.66 -16.82 -5.96
N LEU A 225 -4.66 -17.56 -6.46
CA LEU A 225 -5.76 -17.01 -7.27
C LEU A 225 -6.95 -16.55 -6.42
N THR A 226 -6.80 -16.50 -5.10
CA THR A 226 -7.91 -16.27 -4.15
C THR A 226 -7.49 -15.31 -3.05
N GLY A 227 -8.45 -14.95 -2.19
CA GLY A 227 -8.19 -14.16 -0.98
C GLY A 227 -7.17 -14.77 0.01
N ASN A 228 -6.82 -16.04 -0.17
CA ASN A 228 -5.91 -16.78 0.69
C ASN A 228 -4.45 -16.73 0.24
N ALA A 229 -4.09 -15.95 -0.78
CA ALA A 229 -2.71 -15.91 -1.28
C ALA A 229 -1.70 -15.54 -0.18
N PHE A 230 -0.48 -16.06 -0.35
CA PHE A 230 0.59 -15.88 0.64
C PHE A 230 1.00 -14.42 0.72
N ARG A 231 1.18 -13.92 1.94
CA ARG A 231 1.68 -12.57 2.23
C ARG A 231 2.31 -12.54 3.61
N SER A 232 3.51 -11.98 3.70
CA SER A 232 4.28 -11.93 4.94
C SER A 232 4.93 -10.56 5.13
N GLN A 233 5.86 -10.47 6.07
CA GLN A 233 6.57 -9.25 6.47
C GLN A 233 8.08 -9.50 6.49
N ASP A 234 8.54 -10.30 5.53
CA ASP A 234 9.95 -10.66 5.41
C ASP A 234 10.78 -9.43 5.03
N TRP A 235 10.21 -8.55 4.21
CA TRP A 235 10.71 -7.21 3.93
C TRP A 235 9.61 -6.16 4.12
N TRP A 236 10.02 -4.91 4.38
CA TRP A 236 9.09 -3.79 4.52
C TRP A 236 9.69 -2.51 3.94
N TYR A 237 8.84 -1.60 3.49
CA TYR A 237 9.26 -0.27 3.06
C TYR A 237 8.25 0.79 3.47
N PHE A 238 8.74 1.85 4.09
CA PHE A 238 7.97 3.04 4.39
C PHE A 238 8.44 4.16 3.47
N PRO A 239 7.61 4.60 2.51
CA PRO A 239 8.01 5.60 1.52
C PRO A 239 8.48 6.90 2.14
N GLN A 240 9.47 7.51 1.51
CA GLN A 240 9.97 8.85 1.83
C GLN A 240 9.50 9.85 0.78
N ARG A 241 9.64 11.14 1.08
CA ARG A 241 9.19 12.22 0.18
C ARG A 241 9.73 12.08 -1.24
N GLY A 242 10.99 11.66 -1.41
CA GLY A 242 11.64 11.51 -2.71
C GLY A 242 11.07 10.38 -3.58
N ASP A 243 10.31 9.46 -3.00
CA ASP A 243 9.69 8.34 -3.72
C ASP A 243 8.35 8.74 -4.38
N TYR A 244 7.75 9.85 -3.94
CA TYR A 244 6.44 10.29 -4.40
C TYR A 244 6.49 10.99 -5.75
N ILE A 245 5.76 10.43 -6.72
CA ILE A 245 5.63 10.97 -8.07
C ILE A 245 4.16 11.27 -8.32
N ARG A 246 3.81 12.56 -8.47
CA ARG A 246 2.42 12.94 -8.76
C ARG A 246 2.06 12.56 -10.19
N ALA A 247 1.08 11.67 -10.35
CA ALA A 247 0.78 10.99 -11.62
C ALA A 247 -0.71 11.05 -12.01
N ASP A 248 -1.38 12.16 -11.74
CA ASP A 248 -2.67 12.48 -12.37
C ASP A 248 -2.48 13.21 -13.71
N ARG A 249 -3.56 13.36 -14.47
CA ARG A 249 -3.52 13.94 -15.84
C ARG A 249 -3.06 15.40 -15.90
N SER A 250 -2.98 16.12 -14.77
CA SER A 250 -2.42 17.47 -14.74
C SER A 250 -0.89 17.51 -14.76
N THR A 251 -0.21 16.37 -14.60
CA THR A 251 1.25 16.29 -14.60
C THR A 251 1.78 15.64 -15.88
N HIS A 252 3.01 15.99 -16.26
CA HIS A 252 3.71 15.37 -17.39
C HIS A 252 3.79 13.85 -17.23
N VAL A 253 4.22 13.37 -16.04
CA VAL A 253 4.32 11.94 -15.76
C VAL A 253 2.96 11.24 -15.89
N GLY A 254 1.87 11.84 -15.40
CA GLY A 254 0.54 11.26 -15.56
C GLY A 254 0.07 11.21 -17.02
N GLN A 255 0.42 12.19 -17.84
CA GLN A 255 0.12 12.17 -19.28
C GLN A 255 0.91 11.07 -20.01
N VAL A 256 2.20 10.94 -19.70
CA VAL A 256 3.08 9.89 -20.24
C VAL A 256 2.55 8.50 -19.88
N ILE A 257 2.35 8.23 -18.58
CA ILE A 257 1.86 6.93 -18.10
C ILE A 257 0.46 6.63 -18.64
N GLY A 258 -0.41 7.65 -18.74
CA GLY A 258 -1.77 7.48 -19.24
C GLY A 258 -1.87 7.19 -20.74
N GLY A 259 -0.80 7.43 -21.51
CA GLY A 259 -0.72 7.13 -22.95
C GLY A 259 -0.05 5.80 -23.30
N MET A 260 0.47 5.07 -22.31
CA MET A 260 1.19 3.81 -22.49
C MET A 260 0.27 2.60 -22.61
N ASN A 261 0.78 1.52 -23.19
CA ASN A 261 0.05 0.25 -23.31
C ASN A 261 0.42 -0.68 -22.15
N TRP A 262 -0.46 -0.76 -21.15
CA TRP A 262 -0.28 -1.61 -19.97
C TRP A 262 -0.89 -3.01 -20.11
N GLY A 263 -1.40 -3.39 -21.29
CA GLY A 263 -2.07 -4.66 -21.49
C GLY A 263 -3.29 -4.81 -20.56
N ASP A 264 -3.34 -5.91 -19.80
CA ASP A 264 -4.41 -6.21 -18.85
C ASP A 264 -4.36 -5.33 -17.58
N ALA A 265 -3.23 -4.67 -17.30
CA ALA A 265 -3.03 -3.80 -16.14
C ALA A 265 -3.61 -2.38 -16.37
N SER A 266 -4.92 -2.29 -16.58
CA SER A 266 -5.58 -1.02 -16.93
C SER A 266 -5.73 -0.02 -15.78
N SER A 267 -5.42 -0.41 -14.53
CA SER A 267 -5.54 0.41 -13.31
C SER A 267 -4.38 1.37 -13.07
N ASN A 268 -3.81 1.94 -14.14
CA ASN A 268 -2.74 2.93 -14.03
C ASN A 268 -3.18 4.20 -13.28
N PRO A 269 -2.26 4.97 -12.67
CA PRO A 269 -2.59 6.08 -11.78
C PRO A 269 -3.52 7.13 -12.41
N PRO A 270 -3.32 7.61 -13.66
CA PRO A 270 -4.26 8.51 -14.33
C PRO A 270 -5.67 7.93 -14.46
N SER A 271 -5.79 6.67 -14.90
CA SER A 271 -7.11 6.03 -15.05
C SER A 271 -7.84 5.90 -13.72
N VAL A 272 -7.12 5.60 -12.64
CA VAL A 272 -7.70 5.54 -11.29
C VAL A 272 -8.10 6.94 -10.82
N HIS A 273 -7.29 7.95 -11.13
CA HIS A 273 -7.56 9.34 -10.76
C HIS A 273 -8.90 9.81 -11.33
N ASP A 274 -9.14 9.53 -12.61
CA ASP A 274 -10.38 9.92 -13.31
C ASP A 274 -11.65 9.38 -12.61
N GLY A 275 -11.56 8.21 -11.96
CA GLY A 275 -12.64 7.58 -11.19
C GLY A 275 -12.51 7.73 -9.67
N LEU A 276 -11.55 8.50 -9.16
CA LEU A 276 -11.14 8.46 -7.76
C LEU A 276 -12.28 8.80 -6.79
N CYS A 277 -13.16 9.74 -7.17
CA CYS A 277 -14.30 10.15 -6.36
C CYS A 277 -15.54 9.24 -6.46
N SER A 278 -15.50 8.25 -7.35
CA SER A 278 -16.56 7.26 -7.54
C SER A 278 -16.14 5.84 -7.13
N ALA A 279 -14.88 5.65 -6.77
CA ALA A 279 -14.33 4.39 -6.26
C ALA A 279 -15.01 3.92 -4.97
#